data_AF-A0A9Q0BRQ3-F1
#
_entry.id   AF-A0A9Q0BRQ3-F1
#
_cell.length_a   1.000
_cell.length_b   1.000
_cell.length_c   1.000
_cell.angle_alpha   90.00
_cell.angle_beta   90.00
_cell.angle_gamma   90.00
#
_symmetry.space_group_name_H-M   'P 1'
#
loop_
_entity.id
_entity.type
_entity.pdbx_description
1 polymer ?
#
loop_
_entity_poly.entity_id
_entity_poly.type
_entity_poly.pdbx_seq_one_letter_code
_entity_poly.pdbx_strand_id
1 'polypeptide(L)'
;MASEEDEVYTEDETNEAMFFIREHELPMTELRYALKYVRILHGARSPENQVLADPVAQIPVAEVEPPVFNWEDKENQPVERHP
;
A
#
# COMPACT_ATOMS: atom_id res chain seq x y z
N MET A 1 2.00 -17.54 -0.70
CA MET A 1 3.28 -17.33 -0.01
C MET A 1 3.94 -16.16 -0.71
N ALA A 2 3.93 -14.97 -0.12
CA ALA A 2 4.66 -13.85 -0.68
C ALA A 2 6.16 -14.17 -0.50
N SER A 3 6.91 -14.17 -1.59
CA SER A 3 8.35 -14.36 -1.56
C SER A 3 8.93 -13.23 -0.71
N GLU A 4 9.38 -13.53 0.50
CA GLU A 4 10.24 -12.63 1.26
C GLU A 4 11.58 -12.63 0.53
N GLU A 5 11.71 -11.78 -0.49
CA GLU A 5 13.00 -11.38 -0.99
C GLU A 5 13.75 -10.82 0.22
N ASP A 6 14.89 -11.41 0.57
CA ASP A 6 15.75 -10.92 1.65
C ASP A 6 16.19 -9.49 1.27
N GLU A 7 15.41 -8.51 1.70
CA GLU A 7 15.67 -7.09 1.48
C GLU A 7 17.02 -6.76 2.13
N VAL A 8 18.07 -6.67 1.31
CA VAL A 8 19.40 -6.27 1.79
C VAL A 8 19.40 -4.76 1.98
N TYR A 9 19.70 -4.33 3.20
CA TYR A 9 19.87 -2.93 3.57
C TYR A 9 21.34 -2.57 3.59
N THR A 10 21.67 -1.33 3.25
CA THR A 10 23.04 -0.82 3.36
C THR A 10 23.42 -0.58 4.82
N GLU A 11 24.72 -0.47 5.09
CA GLU A 11 25.22 -0.13 6.42
C GLU A 11 24.69 1.25 6.88
N ASP A 12 24.63 2.23 5.96
CA ASP A 12 24.11 3.57 6.24
C ASP A 12 22.62 3.53 6.60
N GLU A 13 21.79 2.81 5.82
CA GLU A 13 20.36 2.62 6.10
C GLU A 13 20.17 1.97 7.49
N THR A 14 21.01 0.99 7.82
CA THR A 14 20.97 0.29 9.11
C THR A 14 21.38 1.20 10.26
N ASN A 15 22.43 1.98 10.09
CA ASN A 15 22.91 2.92 11.11
C ASN A 15 21.87 4.01 11.39
N GLU A 16 21.23 4.54 10.36
CA GLU A 16 20.16 5.53 10.50
C GLU A 16 18.91 4.94 11.16
N ALA A 17 18.49 3.74 10.77
CA ALA A 17 17.38 3.05 11.43
C ALA A 17 17.67 2.78 12.91
N MET A 18 18.89 2.38 13.25
CA MET A 18 19.33 2.17 14.63
C MET A 18 19.44 3.47 15.43
N PHE A 19 19.75 4.59 14.78
CA PHE A 19 19.71 5.91 15.40
C PHE A 19 18.25 6.33 15.68
N PHE A 20 17.37 6.21 14.70
CA PHE A 20 15.95 6.52 14.81
C PHE A 20 15.26 5.76 15.95
N ILE A 21 15.55 4.45 16.08
CA ILE A 21 15.01 3.62 17.16
C ILE A 21 15.47 4.13 18.54
N ARG A 22 16.75 4.51 18.67
CA ARG A 22 17.30 5.02 19.93
C ARG A 22 16.75 6.39 20.29
N GLU A 23 16.62 7.28 19.30
CA GLU A 23 16.10 8.64 19.48
C GLU A 23 14.65 8.64 19.94
N HIS A 24 13.83 7.72 19.41
CA HIS A 24 12.41 7.62 19.71
C HIS A 24 12.06 6.55 20.76
N GLU A 25 13.07 5.99 21.44
CA GLU A 25 12.90 4.94 22.46
C GLU A 25 12.05 3.75 21.98
N LEU A 26 12.18 3.39 20.70
CA LEU A 26 11.42 2.29 20.10
C LEU A 26 12.03 0.92 20.47
N PRO A 27 11.21 -0.14 20.53
CA PRO A 27 11.74 -1.49 20.72
C PRO A 27 12.46 -1.98 19.46
N MET A 28 13.46 -2.84 19.64
CA MET A 28 14.25 -3.39 18.53
C MET A 28 13.42 -4.26 17.57
N THR A 29 12.22 -4.68 17.98
CA THR A 29 11.23 -5.33 17.11
C THR A 29 10.81 -4.46 15.93
N GLU A 30 10.94 -3.13 16.05
CA GLU A 30 10.63 -2.17 15.00
C GLU A 30 11.77 -1.99 13.98
N LEU A 31 12.90 -2.68 14.13
CA LEU A 31 14.05 -2.51 13.24
C LEU A 31 13.70 -2.69 11.76
N ARG A 32 12.90 -3.71 11.42
CA ARG A 32 12.46 -3.94 10.04
C ARG A 32 11.60 -2.78 9.50
N TYR A 33 10.75 -2.18 10.34
CA TYR A 33 9.91 -1.04 9.93
C TYR A 33 10.73 0.24 9.83
N ALA A 34 11.67 0.48 10.75
CA ALA A 34 12.60 1.61 10.69
C ALA A 34 13.47 1.54 9.42
N LEU A 35 13.99 0.35 9.07
CA LEU A 35 14.73 0.12 7.83
C LEU A 35 13.90 0.44 6.58
N LYS A 36 12.64 -0.01 6.52
CA LYS A 36 11.72 0.34 5.43
C LYS A 36 11.45 1.83 5.36
N TYR A 37 11.23 2.48 6.50
CA TYR A 37 11.00 3.92 6.58
C TYR A 37 12.20 4.70 6.03
N VAL A 38 13.41 4.39 6.49
CA VAL A 38 14.66 4.98 6.01
C VAL A 38 14.81 4.77 4.50
N ARG A 39 14.57 3.55 4.00
CA ARG A 39 14.59 3.26 2.56
C ARG A 39 13.54 4.05 1.78
N ILE A 40 12.35 4.30 2.32
CA ILE A 40 11.34 5.15 1.68
C ILE A 40 11.79 6.61 1.67
N LEU A 41 12.41 7.11 2.74
CA LEU A 41 12.94 8.47 2.79
C LEU A 41 14.03 8.71 1.73
N HIS A 42 14.95 7.74 1.57
CA HIS A 42 16.03 7.81 0.57
C HIS A 42 15.52 7.48 -0.84
N GLY A 43 14.63 6.50 -0.96
CA GLY A 43 14.03 6.02 -2.20
C GLY A 43 12.96 6.94 -2.78
N ALA A 44 12.34 7.83 -2.00
CA ALA A 44 11.47 8.89 -2.52
C ALA A 44 12.24 9.87 -3.44
N ARG A 45 13.59 9.83 -3.44
CA ARG A 45 14.44 10.53 -4.40
C ARG A 45 14.88 9.69 -5.61
N SER A 46 14.65 8.37 -5.62
CA SER A 46 15.05 7.51 -6.73
C SER A 46 13.83 6.85 -7.41
N PRO A 47 13.59 7.08 -8.71
CA PRO A 47 12.41 6.58 -9.43
C PRO A 47 12.39 5.06 -9.62
N GLU A 48 13.39 4.35 -9.14
CA GLU A 48 13.62 2.92 -9.34
C GLU A 48 12.83 2.01 -8.37
N ASN A 49 12.14 2.57 -7.37
CA ASN A 49 11.18 1.83 -6.55
C ASN A 49 9.73 1.85 -7.08
N GLN A 50 9.52 2.28 -8.34
CA GLN A 50 8.22 2.22 -9.03
C GLN A 50 7.90 0.84 -9.63
N VAL A 51 8.67 -0.21 -9.32
CA VAL A 51 8.55 -1.53 -9.99
C VAL A 51 7.44 -2.43 -9.37
N LEU A 52 6.41 -1.84 -8.76
CA LEU A 52 5.14 -2.55 -8.47
C LEU A 52 3.90 -1.67 -8.72
N ALA A 53 4.02 -0.61 -9.51
CA ALA A 53 2.89 -0.12 -10.27
C ALA A 53 3.05 -0.68 -11.68
N ASP A 54 2.40 -1.82 -11.95
CA ASP A 54 2.15 -2.24 -13.33
C ASP A 54 1.77 -0.99 -14.13
N PRO A 55 2.39 -0.69 -15.29
CA PRO A 55 1.74 0.15 -16.25
C PRO A 55 0.57 -0.70 -16.74
N VAL A 56 -0.54 -0.68 -16.01
CA VAL A 56 -1.84 -1.05 -16.55
C VAL A 56 -1.95 -0.16 -17.76
N ALA A 57 -1.69 -0.75 -18.94
CA ALA A 57 -1.94 -0.11 -20.21
C ALA A 57 -3.33 0.49 -20.04
N GLN A 58 -3.40 1.82 -20.04
CA GLN A 58 -4.66 2.52 -19.89
C GLN A 58 -5.43 2.21 -21.17
N ILE A 59 -6.11 1.06 -21.19
CA ILE A 59 -7.19 0.80 -22.10
C ILE A 59 -8.12 1.98 -21.83
N PRO A 60 -8.39 2.85 -22.81
CA PRO A 60 -9.29 3.97 -22.58
C PRO A 60 -10.63 3.38 -22.16
N VAL A 61 -10.91 3.42 -20.86
CA VAL A 61 -12.19 3.04 -20.31
C VAL A 61 -13.13 4.10 -20.83
N ALA A 62 -13.98 3.74 -21.80
CA ALA A 62 -15.03 4.62 -22.25
C ALA A 62 -15.81 5.09 -21.01
N GLU A 63 -15.88 6.40 -20.79
CA GLU A 63 -16.67 6.97 -19.69
C GLU A 63 -18.13 6.57 -19.92
N VAL A 64 -18.57 5.53 -19.22
CA VAL A 64 -19.98 5.17 -19.14
C VAL A 64 -20.55 5.97 -17.98
N GLU A 65 -21.49 6.86 -18.28
CA GLU A 65 -22.20 7.64 -17.28
C GLU A 65 -22.84 6.69 -16.25
N PRO A 66 -22.63 6.89 -14.94
CA PRO A 66 -23.22 6.02 -13.94
C PRO A 66 -24.75 6.04 -14.06
N PRO A 67 -25.42 4.88 -13.89
CA PRO A 67 -26.87 4.84 -13.94
C PRO A 67 -27.47 5.80 -12.90
N VAL A 68 -28.51 6.51 -13.31
CA VAL A 68 -29.23 7.45 -12.42
C VAL A 68 -29.73 6.66 -11.21
N PHE A 69 -29.16 6.95 -10.05
CA PHE A 69 -29.56 6.31 -8.81
C PHE A 69 -30.88 6.93 -8.34
N ASN A 70 -31.99 6.26 -8.61
CA ASN A 70 -33.30 6.65 -8.07
C ASN A 70 -33.52 5.97 -6.71
N TRP A 71 -33.58 6.78 -5.64
CA TRP A 71 -33.86 6.31 -4.27
C TRP A 71 -35.30 5.80 -4.09
N GLU A 72 -36.22 6.05 -5.03
CA GLU A 72 -37.65 5.73 -4.88
C GLU A 72 -38.03 4.27 -5.25
N ASP A 73 -37.10 3.46 -5.77
CA ASP A 73 -37.44 2.14 -6.36
C ASP A 73 -37.15 0.92 -5.45
N LYS A 74 -36.86 1.14 -4.15
CA LYS A 74 -36.35 0.07 -3.28
C LYS A 74 -37.03 -0.12 -1.93
N GLU A 75 -38.24 0.40 -1.74
CA GLU A 75 -38.97 0.23 -0.48
C GLU A 75 -40.03 -0.88 -0.48
N ASN A 76 -40.32 -1.57 -1.60
CA ASN A 76 -41.39 -2.59 -1.62
C ASN A 76 -41.08 -3.85 -2.46
N GLN A 77 -39.95 -4.52 -2.21
CA GLN A 77 -39.83 -5.93 -2.64
C GLN A 77 -39.66 -6.85 -1.43
N PRO A 78 -40.70 -7.62 -1.04
CA PRO A 78 -40.55 -8.66 -0.04
C PRO A 78 -39.67 -9.77 -0.63
N VAL A 79 -38.46 -9.92 -0.09
CA VAL A 79 -37.58 -11.05 -0.41
C VAL A 79 -38.20 -12.29 0.23
N GLU A 80 -38.88 -13.11 -0.58
CA GLU A 80 -39.39 -14.41 -0.15
C GLU A 80 -38.21 -15.31 0.22
N ARG A 81 -38.09 -15.65 1.51
CA ARG A 81 -37.18 -16.69 1.97
C ARG A 81 -37.95 -18.00 1.95
N HIS A 82 -37.73 -18.81 0.93
CA HIS A 82 -38.24 -20.18 0.93
C HIS A 82 -37.51 -21.02 2.00
N PRO A 83 -38.22 -21.94 2.67
CA PRO A 83 -37.69 -22.79 3.74
C PRO A 83 -36.68 -23.83 3.27
#